data_AF-A0AAV8F041-F1
#
_entry.id   AF-A0AAV8F041-F1
#
_cell.length_a   1.000
_cell.length_b   1.000
_cell.length_c   1.000
_cell.angle_alpha   90.00
_cell.angle_beta   90.00
_cell.angle_gamma   90.00
#
_symmetry.space_group_name_H-M   'P 1'
#
loop_
_entity.id
_entity.type
_entity.pdbx_description
1 polymer ?
#
loop_
_entity_poly.entity_id
_entity_poly.type
_entity_poly.pdbx_seq_one_letter_code
_entity_poly.pdbx_strand_id
1 'polypeptide(L)'
;MFPSKETVFHHLGRYLLHPSNTVWGMIMRYHNSYLAKSKEKIGIQVRIFYYWAPISPEKSYEQVVRCTQQELILPGVNVNQSQISPSTSTEARTVLLVSLYGEIYERLHSLYFEHPTTTGEMISVYQPSHEEKQQTEKKFHNYKALAEIWLLSFSDVLVTSAGSTFGYVSYGLAGIKPWYLQSSLKGRNIQNPSCYRAASIDACYHTPPHFNCKTGGKADPRNIVRHVRQCDDYTHSPTVKLFD
;
A
#
# COMPACT_ATOMS: atom_id res chain seq x y z
N MET A 1 19.89 -4.88 -19.94
CA MET A 1 19.96 -3.95 -18.79
C MET A 1 19.36 -4.57 -17.54
N PHE A 2 18.19 -5.20 -17.62
CA PHE A 2 17.51 -5.80 -16.46
C PHE A 2 17.38 -7.32 -16.66
N PRO A 3 18.23 -8.15 -16.03
CA PRO A 3 18.08 -9.61 -16.07
C PRO A 3 16.77 -10.06 -15.44
N SER A 4 16.47 -9.54 -14.24
CA SER A 4 15.13 -9.66 -13.65
C SER A 4 14.23 -8.58 -14.24
N LYS A 5 13.14 -8.99 -14.89
CA LYS A 5 12.32 -8.07 -15.71
C LYS A 5 11.45 -7.14 -14.87
N GLU A 6 11.06 -7.56 -13.67
CA GLU A 6 10.21 -6.76 -12.76
C GLU A 6 10.97 -5.66 -12.01
N THR A 7 12.31 -5.58 -12.09
CA THR A 7 13.11 -4.67 -11.25
C THR A 7 13.43 -3.32 -11.89
N VAL A 8 12.82 -2.98 -13.04
CA VAL A 8 13.11 -1.74 -13.78
C VAL A 8 12.91 -0.51 -12.90
N PHE A 9 11.70 -0.34 -12.33
CA PHE A 9 11.43 0.81 -11.47
C PHE A 9 12.20 0.73 -10.15
N HIS A 10 12.41 -0.46 -9.59
CA HIS A 10 13.18 -0.63 -8.36
C HIS A 10 14.61 -0.05 -8.50
N HIS A 11 15.30 -0.39 -9.59
CA HIS A 11 16.65 0.12 -9.82
C HIS A 11 16.67 1.59 -10.25
N LEU A 12 15.85 1.96 -11.24
CA LEU A 12 15.85 3.33 -11.78
C LEU A 12 15.30 4.35 -10.78
N GLY A 13 14.24 3.98 -10.05
CA GLY A 13 13.63 4.82 -9.03
C GLY A 13 14.61 5.16 -7.92
N ARG A 14 15.37 4.17 -7.42
CA ARG A 14 16.40 4.39 -6.39
C ARG A 14 17.60 5.19 -6.88
N TYR A 15 17.87 5.18 -8.18
CA TYR A 15 18.95 5.96 -8.79
C TYR A 15 18.55 7.41 -9.06
N LEU A 16 17.30 7.64 -9.46
CA LEU A 16 16.83 8.97 -9.88
C LEU A 16 16.18 9.76 -8.74
N LEU A 17 15.46 9.09 -7.85
CA LEU A 17 14.62 9.74 -6.86
C LEU A 17 15.37 9.86 -5.54
N HIS A 18 15.89 11.06 -5.28
CA HIS A 18 16.48 11.43 -4.00
C HIS A 18 15.69 12.59 -3.40
N PRO A 19 15.07 12.43 -2.22
CA PRO A 19 14.37 13.52 -1.55
C PRO A 19 15.31 14.70 -1.28
N SER A 20 14.79 15.92 -1.38
CA SER A 20 15.51 17.10 -0.90
C SER A 20 15.68 17.05 0.62
N ASN A 21 16.64 17.81 1.16
CA ASN A 21 16.89 17.88 2.61
C ASN A 21 15.62 18.21 3.43
N THR A 22 14.73 19.05 2.89
CA THR A 22 13.46 19.39 3.54
C THR A 22 12.58 18.15 3.72
N VAL A 23 12.40 17.37 2.65
CA VAL A 23 11.57 16.15 2.66
C VAL A 23 12.28 15.05 3.46
N TRP A 24 13.58 14.88 3.29
CA TRP A 24 14.39 13.94 4.07
C TRP A 24 14.32 14.21 5.57
N GLY A 25 14.34 15.47 5.98
CA GLY A 25 14.14 15.86 7.37
C GLY A 25 12.77 15.45 7.92
N MET A 26 11.70 15.52 7.12
CA MET A 26 10.37 15.02 7.51
C MET A 26 10.39 13.51 7.69
N ILE A 27 10.94 12.79 6.71
CA ILE A 27 11.08 11.33 6.71
C ILE A 27 11.83 10.87 7.96
N MET A 28 13.03 11.40 8.19
CA MET A 28 13.88 10.95 9.29
C MET A 28 13.31 11.28 10.66
N ARG A 29 12.71 12.46 10.86
CA ARG A 29 12.06 12.79 12.14
C ARG A 29 10.92 11.85 12.44
N TYR A 30 10.08 11.52 11.45
CA TYR A 30 8.96 10.62 11.66
C TYR A 30 9.42 9.18 11.90
N HIS A 31 10.33 8.68 11.05
CA HIS A 31 10.88 7.34 11.19
C HIS A 31 11.53 7.14 12.56
N ASN A 32 12.38 8.07 13.01
CA ASN A 32 13.09 7.93 14.28
C ASN A 32 12.16 7.98 15.50
N SER A 33 11.10 8.79 15.44
CA SER A 33 10.16 8.92 16.55
C SER A 33 9.18 7.75 16.67
N TYR A 34 8.71 7.21 15.54
CA TYR A 34 7.56 6.29 15.54
C TYR A 34 7.86 4.90 15.00
N LEU A 35 8.83 4.74 14.10
CA LEU A 35 9.05 3.49 13.35
C LEU A 35 10.34 2.76 13.73
N ALA A 36 11.39 3.49 14.13
CA ALA A 36 12.75 2.95 14.27
C ALA A 36 12.89 1.85 15.33
N LYS A 37 12.07 1.89 16.39
CA LYS A 37 12.12 0.91 17.49
C LYS A 37 11.28 -0.34 17.23
N SER A 38 10.48 -0.34 16.17
CA SER A 38 9.60 -1.47 15.85
C SER A 38 10.39 -2.66 15.35
N LYS A 39 10.06 -3.86 15.84
CA LYS A 39 10.65 -5.10 15.33
C LYS A 39 10.24 -5.34 13.87
N GLU A 40 8.99 -5.04 13.55
CA GLU A 40 8.43 -5.15 12.21
C GLU A 40 7.56 -3.92 11.90
N LYS A 41 7.72 -3.36 10.69
CA LYS A 41 6.99 -2.19 10.20
C LYS A 41 6.02 -2.61 9.11
N ILE A 42 4.74 -2.34 9.33
CA ILE A 42 3.66 -2.69 8.42
C ILE A 42 3.13 -1.40 7.81
N GLY A 43 3.39 -1.18 6.52
CA GLY A 43 2.88 -0.02 5.82
C GLY A 43 1.54 -0.33 5.17
N ILE A 44 0.53 0.49 5.46
CA ILE A 44 -0.81 0.37 4.89
C ILE A 44 -1.12 1.66 4.13
N GLN A 45 -1.18 1.57 2.82
CA GLN A 45 -1.54 2.67 1.93
C GLN A 45 -3.00 2.48 1.51
N VAL A 46 -3.87 3.41 1.91
CA VAL A 46 -5.29 3.41 1.55
C VAL A 46 -5.63 4.57 0.64
N ARG A 47 -6.17 4.25 -0.54
CA ARG A 47 -6.71 5.20 -1.51
C ARG A 47 -8.12 4.78 -1.92
N ILE A 48 -9.07 5.69 -1.73
CA ILE A 48 -10.45 5.51 -2.19
C ILE A 48 -10.62 6.24 -3.53
N PHE A 49 -11.14 5.54 -4.54
CA PHE A 49 -11.37 6.08 -5.88
C PHE A 49 -12.86 6.27 -6.16
N TYR A 50 -13.39 7.47 -5.90
CA TYR A 50 -14.82 7.74 -6.00
C TYR A 50 -15.46 7.48 -7.37
N TYR A 51 -14.70 7.65 -8.46
CA TYR A 51 -15.26 7.57 -9.81
C TYR A 51 -15.38 6.15 -10.35
N TRP A 52 -14.43 5.27 -10.02
CA TRP A 52 -14.33 3.96 -10.67
C TRP A 52 -14.24 2.77 -9.69
N ALA A 53 -14.00 3.03 -8.40
CA ALA A 53 -14.03 2.01 -7.35
C ALA A 53 -14.49 2.61 -6.01
N PRO A 54 -15.75 3.07 -5.92
CA PRO A 54 -16.24 3.74 -4.73
C PRO A 54 -16.42 2.77 -3.56
N ILE A 55 -15.85 3.14 -2.41
CA ILE A 55 -16.02 2.45 -1.12
C ILE A 55 -16.04 3.53 -0.02
N SER A 56 -16.81 3.32 1.05
CA SER A 56 -16.80 4.27 2.18
C SER A 56 -15.50 4.13 2.99
N PRO A 57 -15.08 5.16 3.74
CA PRO A 57 -13.95 5.04 4.68
C PRO A 57 -14.15 3.88 5.68
N GLU A 58 -15.35 3.73 6.24
CA GLU A 58 -15.72 2.61 7.11
C GLU A 58 -15.48 1.24 6.47
N LYS A 59 -16.01 1.01 5.25
CA LYS A 59 -15.79 -0.26 4.55
C LYS A 59 -14.35 -0.47 4.11
N SER A 60 -13.61 0.61 3.88
CA SER A 60 -12.18 0.54 3.60
C SER A 60 -11.39 0.11 4.84
N TYR A 61 -11.76 0.62 6.01
CA TYR A 61 -11.25 0.14 7.30
C TYR A 61 -11.55 -1.35 7.51
N GLU A 62 -12.80 -1.77 7.33
CA GLU A 62 -13.19 -3.19 7.43
C GLU A 62 -12.40 -4.07 6.46
N GLN A 63 -12.16 -3.59 5.23
CA GLN A 63 -11.35 -4.30 4.25
C GLN A 63 -9.89 -4.43 4.68
N VAL A 64 -9.30 -3.38 5.26
CA VAL A 64 -7.93 -3.40 5.78
C VAL A 64 -7.82 -4.42 6.91
N VAL A 65 -8.73 -4.41 7.88
CA VAL A 65 -8.73 -5.36 9.00
C VAL A 65 -8.88 -6.78 8.48
N ARG A 66 -9.84 -7.02 7.58
CA ARG A 66 -10.07 -8.34 6.99
C ARG A 66 -8.85 -8.83 6.21
N CYS A 67 -8.22 -7.99 5.40
CA CYS A 67 -7.03 -8.36 4.63
C CYS A 67 -5.87 -8.71 5.55
N THR A 68 -5.57 -7.84 6.50
CA THR A 68 -4.41 -8.00 7.37
C THR A 68 -4.54 -9.21 8.29
N GLN A 69 -5.76 -9.55 8.74
CA GLN A 69 -6.02 -10.75 9.53
C GLN A 69 -6.04 -12.03 8.69
N GLN A 70 -6.68 -12.00 7.51
CA GLN A 70 -6.73 -13.17 6.60
C GLN A 70 -5.32 -13.62 6.19
N GLU A 71 -4.44 -12.66 5.95
CA GLU A 71 -3.08 -12.91 5.47
C GLU A 71 -2.03 -12.92 6.59
N LEU A 72 -2.47 -12.95 7.86
CA LEU A 72 -1.62 -13.01 9.06
C LEU A 72 -0.57 -11.88 9.15
N ILE A 73 -0.89 -10.72 8.56
CA ILE A 73 -0.08 -9.50 8.64
C ILE A 73 -0.28 -8.82 9.99
N LEU A 74 -1.53 -8.78 10.47
CA LEU A 74 -1.87 -8.28 11.81
C LEU A 74 -2.72 -9.31 12.56
N PRO A 75 -2.57 -9.40 13.89
CA PRO A 75 -3.31 -10.35 14.69
C PRO A 75 -4.79 -9.98 14.81
N GLY A 76 -5.62 -10.98 15.11
CA GLY A 76 -6.98 -10.75 15.59
C GLY A 76 -6.99 -10.06 16.96
N VAL A 77 -8.15 -9.56 17.39
CA VAL A 77 -8.34 -8.97 18.71
C VAL A 77 -9.46 -9.67 19.48
N ASN A 78 -9.36 -9.71 20.81
CA ASN A 78 -10.37 -10.29 21.69
C ASN A 78 -11.30 -9.20 22.26
N VAL A 79 -12.39 -8.90 21.56
CA VAL A 79 -13.35 -7.84 21.94
C VAL A 79 -14.05 -8.11 23.28
N ASN A 80 -14.20 -9.38 23.67
CA ASN A 80 -14.89 -9.79 24.90
C ASN A 80 -13.96 -9.89 26.13
N GLN A 81 -12.65 -9.69 25.97
CA GLN A 81 -11.68 -9.74 27.06
C GLN A 81 -11.04 -8.36 27.23
N SER A 82 -11.43 -7.67 28.29
CA SER A 82 -10.83 -6.39 28.70
C SER A 82 -9.57 -6.56 29.56
N GLN A 83 -9.20 -7.80 29.91
CA GLN A 83 -8.02 -8.09 30.71
C GLN A 83 -6.87 -8.63 29.86
N ILE A 84 -5.78 -7.85 29.87
CA ILE A 84 -4.47 -8.23 29.36
C ILE A 84 -3.94 -9.32 30.28
N SER A 85 -3.89 -10.57 29.81
CA SER A 85 -2.92 -11.51 30.40
C SER A 85 -1.54 -10.94 30.08
N PRO A 86 -0.63 -10.76 31.07
CA PRO A 86 0.66 -10.15 30.81
C PRO A 86 1.38 -10.97 29.72
N SER A 87 1.46 -10.40 28.52
CA SER A 87 2.11 -11.06 27.41
C SER A 87 3.61 -11.05 27.68
N THR A 88 4.23 -12.23 27.59
CA THR A 88 5.68 -12.41 27.62
C THR A 88 6.31 -12.00 26.27
N SER A 89 5.49 -11.61 25.29
CA SER A 89 5.92 -11.18 23.96
C SER A 89 6.34 -9.72 23.99
N THR A 90 7.64 -9.49 23.83
CA THR A 90 8.27 -8.16 23.69
C THR A 90 8.22 -7.65 22.25
N GLU A 91 7.48 -8.29 21.35
CA GLU A 91 7.52 -8.01 19.92
C GLU A 91 6.51 -6.92 19.55
N ALA A 92 6.90 -5.67 19.75
CA ALA A 92 6.14 -4.52 19.28
C ALA A 92 6.25 -4.42 17.75
N ARG A 93 5.09 -4.44 17.08
CA ARG A 93 4.96 -4.15 15.65
C ARG A 93 4.28 -2.80 15.47
N THR A 94 4.68 -2.09 14.43
CA THR A 94 4.19 -0.74 14.15
C THR A 94 3.51 -0.71 12.79
N VAL A 95 2.29 -0.19 12.77
CA VAL A 95 1.53 0.09 11.56
C VAL A 95 1.70 1.56 11.18
N LEU A 96 2.20 1.79 9.96
CA LEU A 96 2.19 3.10 9.32
C LEU A 96 1.01 3.16 8.35
N LEU A 97 -0.05 3.88 8.72
CA LEU A 97 -1.20 4.11 7.85
C LEU A 97 -1.05 5.42 7.08
N VAL A 98 -1.22 5.35 5.77
CA VAL A 98 -1.22 6.51 4.87
C VAL A 98 -2.54 6.56 4.12
N SER A 99 -3.34 7.57 4.43
CA SER A 99 -4.67 7.79 3.86
C SER A 99 -5.03 9.27 3.91
N LEU A 100 -5.86 9.74 2.98
CA LEU A 100 -6.50 11.05 3.14
C LEU A 100 -7.56 11.04 4.24
N TYR A 101 -8.12 9.87 4.57
CA TYR A 101 -9.27 9.75 5.48
C TYR A 101 -8.81 9.37 6.89
N GLY A 102 -8.82 10.34 7.81
CA GLY A 102 -8.47 10.13 9.22
C GLY A 102 -9.36 9.09 9.93
N GLU A 103 -10.61 8.92 9.50
CA GLU A 103 -11.53 7.93 10.09
C GLU A 103 -10.95 6.50 10.09
N ILE A 104 -10.19 6.14 9.05
CA ILE A 104 -9.57 4.81 8.95
C ILE A 104 -8.49 4.64 10.03
N TYR A 105 -7.72 5.70 10.28
CA TYR A 105 -6.72 5.72 11.35
C TYR A 105 -7.37 5.61 12.72
N GLU A 106 -8.35 6.47 13.02
CA GLU A 106 -9.01 6.49 14.32
C GLU A 106 -9.58 5.12 14.68
N ARG A 107 -10.27 4.47 13.73
CA ARG A 107 -10.84 3.13 13.93
C ARG A 107 -9.78 2.05 14.13
N LEU A 108 -8.72 2.06 13.32
CA LEU A 108 -7.64 1.06 13.42
C LEU A 108 -6.81 1.23 14.69
N HIS A 109 -6.55 2.48 15.07
CA HIS A 109 -5.89 2.82 16.32
C HIS A 109 -6.73 2.36 17.52
N SER A 110 -8.02 2.73 17.58
CA SER A 110 -8.93 2.28 18.64
C SER A 110 -9.01 0.76 18.75
N LEU A 111 -9.09 0.04 17.62
CA LEU A 111 -9.16 -1.43 17.61
C LEU A 111 -8.02 -2.08 18.41
N TYR A 112 -6.77 -1.66 18.17
CA TYR A 112 -5.60 -2.24 18.82
C TYR A 112 -5.26 -1.58 20.16
N PHE A 113 -5.74 -0.36 20.41
CA PHE A 113 -5.56 0.32 21.68
C PHE A 113 -6.52 -0.21 22.76
N GLU A 114 -7.77 -0.50 22.39
CA GLU A 114 -8.84 -0.87 23.33
C GLU A 114 -8.95 -2.38 23.54
N HIS A 115 -8.38 -3.20 22.66
CA HIS A 115 -8.55 -4.66 22.70
C HIS A 115 -7.21 -5.39 22.65
N PRO A 116 -6.99 -6.39 23.52
CA PRO A 116 -5.79 -7.22 23.46
C PRO A 116 -5.79 -8.08 22.19
N THR A 117 -4.61 -8.25 21.60
CA THR A 117 -4.41 -9.11 20.44
C THR A 117 -4.49 -10.59 20.83
N THR A 118 -4.93 -11.43 19.90
CA THR A 118 -5.02 -12.89 20.11
C THR A 118 -3.65 -13.55 20.26
N THR A 119 -2.59 -12.91 19.77
CA THR A 119 -1.20 -13.37 19.82
C THR A 119 -0.42 -12.78 21.01
N GLY A 120 -0.97 -11.77 21.71
CA GLY A 120 -0.29 -11.03 22.77
C GLY A 120 0.74 -10.01 22.28
N GLU A 121 0.85 -9.81 20.96
CA GLU A 121 1.71 -8.81 20.34
C GLU A 121 1.17 -7.40 20.56
N MET A 122 2.07 -6.44 20.77
CA MET A 122 1.69 -5.02 20.88
C MET A 122 1.70 -4.38 19.49
N ILE A 123 0.56 -3.81 19.09
CA ILE A 123 0.40 -3.12 17.81
C ILE A 123 0.24 -1.63 18.07
N SER A 124 1.16 -0.83 17.55
CA SER A 124 1.06 0.63 17.56
C SER A 124 0.71 1.14 16.16
N VAL A 125 -0.32 1.98 16.05
CA VAL A 125 -0.78 2.51 14.76
C VAL A 125 -0.44 4.00 14.69
N TYR A 126 0.16 4.45 13.59
CA TYR A 126 0.50 5.85 13.36
C TYR A 126 0.10 6.30 11.95
N GLN A 127 -0.37 7.54 11.84
CA GLN A 127 -0.65 8.22 10.56
C GLN A 127 0.15 9.54 10.48
N PRO A 128 0.97 9.78 9.43
CA PRO A 128 1.81 10.98 9.37
C PRO A 128 1.05 12.28 9.14
N SER A 129 0.03 12.25 8.28
CA SER A 129 -0.76 13.44 7.93
C SER A 129 -2.25 13.14 7.81
N HIS A 130 -3.06 14.17 7.97
CA HIS A 130 -4.52 14.13 7.84
C HIS A 130 -4.95 15.15 6.79
N GLU A 131 -4.45 15.00 5.55
CA GLU A 131 -4.61 16.03 4.53
C GLU A 131 -6.05 16.15 3.97
N GLU A 132 -6.90 15.14 4.18
CA GLU A 132 -8.32 15.03 3.76
C GLU A 132 -8.58 15.08 2.25
N LYS A 133 -7.87 15.95 1.54
CA LYS A 133 -8.01 16.25 0.12
C LYS A 133 -6.65 16.34 -0.53
N GLN A 134 -6.58 15.81 -1.75
CA GLN A 134 -5.41 15.94 -2.61
C GLN A 134 -5.28 17.38 -3.13
N GLN A 135 -4.10 17.97 -2.97
CA GLN A 135 -3.81 19.38 -3.30
C GLN A 135 -2.48 19.50 -4.07
N THR A 136 -2.45 18.91 -5.28
CA THR A 136 -1.22 18.77 -6.10
C THR A 136 -0.53 20.11 -6.41
N GLU A 137 -1.28 21.20 -6.48
CA GLU A 137 -0.71 22.53 -6.75
C GLU A 137 0.05 23.13 -5.54
N LYS A 138 -0.06 22.52 -4.36
CA LYS A 138 0.59 23.00 -3.14
C LYS A 138 1.90 22.25 -2.89
N LYS A 139 3.01 22.97 -3.04
CA LYS A 139 4.37 22.46 -2.78
C LYS A 139 4.50 21.70 -1.45
N PHE A 140 3.97 22.26 -0.36
CA PHE A 140 4.07 21.62 0.96
C PHE A 140 3.24 20.34 1.09
N HIS A 141 2.08 20.27 0.42
CA HIS A 141 1.28 19.06 0.34
C HIS A 141 2.06 17.94 -0.38
N ASN A 142 2.72 18.28 -1.49
CA ASN A 142 3.54 17.34 -2.23
C ASN A 142 4.78 16.88 -1.42
N TYR A 143 5.35 17.74 -0.57
CA TYR A 143 6.43 17.34 0.33
C TYR A 143 5.99 16.29 1.34
N LYS A 144 4.79 16.44 1.93
CA LYS A 144 4.23 15.43 2.83
C LYS A 144 3.94 14.13 2.09
N ALA A 145 3.27 14.21 0.93
CA ALA A 145 2.98 13.04 0.11
C ALA A 145 4.26 12.27 -0.27
N LEU A 146 5.31 12.97 -0.70
CA LEU A 146 6.60 12.34 -0.99
C LEU A 146 7.21 11.73 0.28
N ALA A 147 7.17 12.41 1.42
CA ALA A 147 7.67 11.87 2.68
C ALA A 147 6.94 10.58 3.08
N GLU A 148 5.62 10.53 2.91
CA GLU A 148 4.80 9.35 3.18
C GLU A 148 5.09 8.17 2.24
N ILE A 149 5.32 8.43 0.95
CA ILE A 149 5.78 7.39 0.00
C ILE A 149 7.09 6.75 0.49
N TRP A 150 8.04 7.56 0.94
CA TRP A 150 9.32 7.09 1.47
C TRP A 150 9.19 6.39 2.82
N LEU A 151 8.31 6.86 3.70
CA LEU A 151 8.05 6.18 4.97
C LEU A 151 7.44 4.79 4.73
N LEU A 152 6.50 4.67 3.78
CA LEU A 152 5.98 3.36 3.37
C LEU A 152 7.09 2.46 2.80
N SER A 153 8.00 3.00 2.00
CA SER A 153 9.08 2.18 1.40
C SER A 153 10.09 1.64 2.42
N PHE A 154 10.04 2.08 3.68
CA PHE A 154 10.82 1.52 4.79
C PHE A 154 10.08 0.43 5.58
N SER A 155 8.90 0.01 5.12
CA SER A 155 8.12 -1.05 5.74
C SER A 155 8.61 -2.44 5.32
N ASP A 156 8.53 -3.40 6.24
CA ASP A 156 8.88 -4.80 5.98
C ASP A 156 7.75 -5.52 5.21
N VAL A 157 6.50 -5.10 5.47
CA VAL A 157 5.30 -5.56 4.76
C VAL A 157 4.52 -4.35 4.25
N LEU A 158 3.99 -4.44 3.02
CA LEU A 158 3.14 -3.41 2.44
C LEU A 158 1.76 -3.94 2.04
N VAL A 159 0.73 -3.23 2.45
CA VAL A 159 -0.66 -3.35 1.98
C VAL A 159 -0.99 -2.08 1.21
N THR A 160 -1.45 -2.18 -0.02
CA THR A 160 -1.70 -1.00 -0.89
C THR A 160 -3.04 -1.09 -1.60
N SER A 161 -3.66 0.05 -1.89
CA SER A 161 -4.89 0.06 -2.68
C SER A 161 -4.63 -0.22 -4.15
N ALA A 162 -5.38 -1.17 -4.71
CA ALA A 162 -5.37 -1.51 -6.13
C ALA A 162 -5.55 -0.26 -7.03
N GLY A 163 -4.70 -0.09 -8.03
CA GLY A 163 -4.69 1.05 -8.96
C GLY A 163 -3.98 2.31 -8.42
N SER A 164 -3.46 2.31 -7.20
CA SER A 164 -2.83 3.48 -6.58
C SER A 164 -1.35 3.61 -6.97
N THR A 165 -1.04 4.60 -7.82
CA THR A 165 0.35 4.92 -8.18
C THR A 165 1.19 5.36 -6.97
N PHE A 166 0.58 5.90 -5.93
CA PHE A 166 1.24 6.19 -4.64
C PHE A 166 1.82 4.91 -4.03
N GLY A 167 1.05 3.82 -4.06
CA GLY A 167 1.50 2.50 -3.65
C GLY A 167 2.57 1.94 -4.58
N TYR A 168 2.41 2.13 -5.91
CA TYR A 168 3.39 1.64 -6.90
C TYR A 168 4.79 2.18 -6.64
N VAL A 169 4.88 3.48 -6.36
CA VAL A 169 6.16 4.12 -6.04
C VAL A 169 6.72 3.58 -4.73
N SER A 170 5.90 3.42 -3.68
CA SER A 170 6.41 2.98 -2.37
C SER A 170 6.94 1.55 -2.40
N TYR A 171 6.18 0.57 -2.90
CA TYR A 171 6.65 -0.81 -2.95
C TYR A 171 7.73 -1.03 -4.00
N GLY A 172 7.73 -0.24 -5.08
CA GLY A 172 8.77 -0.27 -6.10
C GLY A 172 10.12 0.21 -5.54
N LEU A 173 10.13 1.30 -4.77
CA LEU A 173 11.32 1.77 -4.05
C LEU A 173 11.81 0.75 -3.01
N ALA A 174 10.87 0.13 -2.27
CA ALA A 174 11.18 -0.91 -1.28
C ALA A 174 11.68 -2.22 -1.93
N GLY A 175 11.26 -2.52 -3.15
CA GLY A 175 11.56 -3.78 -3.82
C GLY A 175 10.80 -4.98 -3.25
N ILE A 176 9.59 -4.76 -2.72
CA ILE A 176 8.77 -5.81 -2.10
C ILE A 176 7.43 -5.98 -2.82
N LYS A 177 6.92 -7.22 -2.88
CA LYS A 177 5.60 -7.53 -3.45
C LYS A 177 4.52 -7.20 -2.41
N PRO A 178 3.68 -6.16 -2.64
CA PRO A 178 2.67 -5.77 -1.67
C PRO A 178 1.50 -6.77 -1.64
N TRP A 179 0.59 -6.56 -0.69
CA TRP A 179 -0.77 -7.07 -0.74
C TRP A 179 -1.69 -5.99 -1.29
N TYR A 180 -2.44 -6.29 -2.35
CA TYR A 180 -3.37 -5.34 -2.95
C TYR A 180 -4.74 -5.47 -2.31
N LEU A 181 -5.22 -4.41 -1.66
CA LEU A 181 -6.63 -4.28 -1.26
C LEU A 181 -7.47 -4.32 -2.54
N GLN A 182 -8.32 -5.34 -2.64
CA GLN A 182 -9.09 -5.58 -3.85
C GLN A 182 -10.06 -4.43 -4.15
N SER A 183 -9.99 -3.90 -5.36
CA SER A 183 -10.86 -2.81 -5.77
C SER A 183 -12.33 -3.26 -5.87
N SER A 184 -13.27 -2.41 -5.41
CA SER A 184 -14.72 -2.71 -5.44
C SER A 184 -15.34 -2.26 -6.76
N LEU A 185 -15.07 -3.04 -7.81
CA LEU A 185 -15.32 -2.63 -9.19
C LEU A 185 -16.76 -2.90 -9.65
N LYS A 186 -17.48 -3.71 -8.86
CA LYS A 186 -18.86 -4.13 -9.11
C LYS A 186 -19.81 -3.74 -7.98
N GLY A 187 -19.41 -2.85 -7.07
CA GLY A 187 -20.28 -2.42 -5.98
C GLY A 187 -19.58 -1.55 -4.95
N ARG A 188 -20.26 -1.32 -3.81
CA ARG A 188 -19.69 -0.65 -2.63
C ARG A 188 -19.31 -1.66 -1.54
N ASN A 189 -19.10 -2.91 -1.91
CA ASN A 189 -18.94 -4.03 -0.97
C ASN A 189 -17.52 -4.58 -1.01
N ILE A 190 -17.05 -5.05 0.14
CA ILE A 190 -15.75 -5.69 0.29
C ILE A 190 -15.79 -7.01 -0.47
N GLN A 191 -14.79 -7.24 -1.32
CA GLN A 191 -14.68 -8.47 -2.10
C GLN A 191 -14.10 -9.60 -1.25
N ASN A 192 -14.28 -10.85 -1.70
CA ASN A 192 -13.62 -12.02 -1.11
C ASN A 192 -12.75 -12.71 -2.19
N PRO A 193 -11.43 -12.88 -1.98
CA PRO A 193 -10.66 -12.41 -0.83
C PRO A 193 -10.62 -10.87 -0.74
N SER A 194 -10.31 -10.33 0.45
CA SER A 194 -10.29 -8.89 0.67
C SER A 194 -9.04 -8.21 0.10
N CYS A 195 -7.96 -8.99 -0.07
CA CYS A 195 -6.73 -8.62 -0.77
C CYS A 195 -6.04 -9.86 -1.35
N TYR A 196 -4.99 -9.65 -2.14
CA TYR A 196 -4.13 -10.71 -2.68
C TYR A 196 -2.70 -10.22 -2.83
N ARG A 197 -1.74 -11.15 -2.78
CA ARG A 197 -0.32 -10.84 -2.97
C ARG A 197 -0.05 -10.45 -4.41
N ALA A 198 0.69 -9.37 -4.61
CA ALA A 198 1.17 -8.98 -5.92
C ALA A 198 2.07 -10.06 -6.53
N ALA A 199 1.89 -10.33 -7.81
CA ALA A 199 2.73 -11.27 -8.53
C ALA A 199 4.11 -10.69 -8.90
N SER A 200 4.24 -9.36 -8.93
CA SER A 200 5.45 -8.63 -9.31
C SER A 200 5.58 -7.31 -8.55
N ILE A 201 6.80 -6.83 -8.38
CA ILE A 201 7.14 -5.52 -7.79
C ILE A 201 7.06 -4.36 -8.79
N ASP A 202 6.71 -4.63 -10.05
CA ASP A 202 6.61 -3.58 -11.07
C ASP A 202 5.32 -2.75 -10.92
N ALA A 203 5.36 -1.53 -11.42
CA ALA A 203 4.20 -0.64 -11.46
C ALA A 203 3.27 -1.02 -12.62
N CYS A 204 1.96 -0.81 -12.45
CA CYS A 204 1.02 -1.03 -13.53
C CYS A 204 1.00 0.15 -14.52
N TYR A 205 1.14 -0.14 -15.81
CA TYR A 205 0.83 0.81 -16.88
C TYR A 205 -0.67 0.73 -17.21
N HIS A 206 -1.43 1.74 -16.76
CA HIS A 206 -2.90 1.77 -16.86
C HIS A 206 -3.46 1.98 -18.27
N THR A 207 -2.68 2.57 -19.19
CA THR A 207 -3.16 2.95 -20.53
C THR A 207 -2.15 2.60 -21.64
N PRO A 208 -1.79 1.31 -21.79
CA PRO A 208 -0.88 0.88 -22.84
C PRO A 208 -1.49 1.03 -24.24
N PRO A 209 -0.67 1.30 -25.26
CA PRO A 209 -1.15 1.40 -26.63
C PRO A 209 -1.62 0.04 -27.18
N HIS A 210 -2.73 0.07 -27.90
CA HIS A 210 -3.38 -1.09 -28.51
C HIS A 210 -3.04 -1.25 -29.98
N PHE A 211 -1.75 -1.26 -30.32
CA PHE A 211 -1.31 -1.09 -31.70
C PHE A 211 -0.11 -1.99 -32.05
N ASN A 212 -0.17 -2.62 -33.23
CA ASN A 212 0.95 -3.31 -33.85
C ASN A 212 1.55 -2.41 -34.94
N CYS A 213 2.73 -1.86 -34.68
CA CYS A 213 3.41 -0.97 -35.60
C CYS A 213 3.79 -1.63 -36.95
N LYS A 214 3.98 -2.96 -36.99
CA LYS A 214 4.37 -3.67 -38.21
C LYS A 214 3.18 -3.88 -39.14
N THR A 215 2.01 -4.20 -38.60
CA THR A 215 0.81 -4.48 -39.40
C THR A 215 -0.10 -3.25 -39.55
N GLY A 216 0.16 -2.17 -38.79
CA GLY A 216 -0.69 -0.98 -38.76
C GLY A 216 -2.05 -1.21 -38.11
N GLY A 217 -2.22 -2.34 -37.40
CA GLY A 217 -3.51 -2.78 -36.85
C GLY A 217 -3.57 -2.78 -35.32
N LYS A 218 -4.73 -3.17 -34.78
CA LYS A 218 -4.91 -3.33 -33.32
C LYS A 218 -4.12 -4.52 -32.78
N ALA A 219 -3.59 -4.37 -31.57
CA ALA A 219 -2.91 -5.45 -30.84
C ALA A 219 -3.26 -5.44 -29.36
N ASP A 220 -3.24 -6.62 -28.74
CA ASP A 220 -3.34 -6.75 -27.29
C ASP A 220 -1.94 -6.64 -26.67
N PRO A 221 -1.62 -5.57 -25.92
CA PRO A 221 -0.30 -5.38 -25.33
C PRO A 221 0.07 -6.46 -24.31
N ARG A 222 -0.90 -7.20 -23.79
CA ARG A 222 -0.73 -8.21 -22.73
C ARG A 222 -0.18 -9.55 -23.22
N ASN A 223 -0.19 -9.76 -24.54
CA ASN A 223 0.11 -11.06 -25.16
C ASN A 223 1.28 -10.98 -26.16
N ILE A 224 2.04 -9.88 -26.16
CA ILE A 224 3.15 -9.69 -27.11
C ILE A 224 4.39 -10.47 -26.67
N VAL A 225 4.73 -10.42 -25.38
CA VAL A 225 5.89 -11.11 -24.79
C VAL A 225 5.55 -11.66 -23.41
N ARG A 226 6.20 -12.76 -23.01
CA ARG A 226 5.87 -13.47 -21.75
C ARG A 226 5.99 -12.62 -20.47
N HIS A 227 6.94 -11.70 -20.46
CA HIS A 227 7.25 -10.85 -19.29
C HIS A 227 6.40 -9.56 -19.24
N VAL A 228 5.45 -9.37 -20.15
CA VAL A 228 4.49 -8.26 -20.14
C VAL A 228 3.10 -8.87 -20.09
N ARG A 229 2.40 -8.73 -18.96
CA ARG A 229 1.06 -9.33 -18.76
C ARG A 229 0.11 -8.33 -18.10
N GLN A 230 -1.18 -8.67 -18.05
CA GLN A 230 -2.20 -7.90 -17.34
C GLN A 230 -1.77 -7.59 -15.89
N CYS A 231 -2.02 -6.36 -15.43
CA CYS A 231 -1.86 -6.04 -14.02
C CYS A 231 -2.88 -6.82 -13.18
N ASP A 232 -2.41 -7.40 -12.09
CA ASP A 232 -3.25 -8.12 -11.11
C ASP A 232 -4.20 -7.16 -10.37
N ASP A 233 -3.80 -5.90 -10.16
CA ASP A 233 -4.55 -4.90 -9.39
C ASP A 233 -5.43 -3.94 -10.20
N TYR A 234 -5.32 -3.96 -11.53
CA TYR A 234 -6.13 -3.10 -12.39
C TYR A 234 -6.57 -3.87 -13.64
N THR A 235 -7.78 -4.44 -13.60
CA THR A 235 -8.27 -5.41 -14.61
C THR A 235 -9.44 -4.91 -15.47
N HIS A 236 -9.91 -3.68 -15.29
CA HIS A 236 -11.06 -3.10 -16.02
C HIS A 236 -10.76 -2.74 -17.47
N SER A 237 -9.50 -2.48 -17.75
CA SER A 237 -8.98 -2.26 -19.08
C SER A 237 -7.80 -3.19 -19.31
N PRO A 238 -7.39 -3.40 -20.57
CA PRO A 238 -6.10 -3.98 -20.84
C PRO A 238 -5.01 -3.05 -20.31
N THR A 239 -4.42 -3.46 -19.20
CA THR A 239 -3.25 -2.81 -18.61
C THR A 239 -2.09 -3.78 -18.69
N VAL A 240 -0.88 -3.28 -18.49
CA VAL A 240 0.29 -4.15 -18.49
C VAL A 240 1.25 -3.80 -17.38
N LYS A 241 1.92 -4.81 -16.84
CA LYS A 241 3.11 -4.65 -16.01
C LYS A 241 4.14 -5.72 -16.34
N LEU A 242 5.37 -5.49 -15.91
CA LEU A 242 6.45 -6.44 -16.07
C LEU A 242 6.39 -7.53 -15.01
N PHE A 243 6.77 -8.73 -15.44
CA PHE A 243 6.94 -9.89 -14.57
C PHE A 243 8.24 -10.58 -14.95
N ASP A 244 8.89 -11.17 -13.97
CA ASP A 244 9.99 -12.10 -14.23
C ASP A 244 9.50 -13.45 -14.77
#